data_AF-A0A2L2SRU8-F1
#
_entry.id   AF-A0A2L2SRU8-F1
#
_cell.length_a   1.000
_cell.length_b   1.000
_cell.length_c   1.000
_cell.angle_alpha   90.00
_cell.angle_beta   90.00
_cell.angle_gamma   90.00
#
_symmetry.space_group_name_H-M   'P 1'
#
loop_
_entity.id
_entity.type
_entity.pdbx_description
1 polymer ?
#
loop_
_entity_poly.entity_id
_entity_poly.type
_entity_poly.pdbx_seq_one_letter_code
_entity_poly.pdbx_strand_id
1 'polypeptide(L)'
;MIDKAPRSSWQNIVDRAIEIVHIISDHNVLNDDVRPDNFMIVPNNGTYEVFMIVFGLCRVRRPGESDAEWGLEKWEANEERSLGSVIQKMLSKVRFELRYEFSERHIEWAEGEDE
;
A
#
# COMPACT_ATOMS: atom_id res chain seq x y z
N MET A 1 21.85 9.02 17.09
CA MET A 1 20.46 9.52 17.24
C MET A 1 19.80 9.22 15.90
N ILE A 2 18.68 8.48 15.85
CA ILE A 2 17.97 8.28 14.57
C ILE A 2 17.24 9.60 14.31
N ASP A 3 17.71 10.37 13.34
CA ASP A 3 17.03 11.59 12.93
C ASP A 3 15.68 11.21 12.34
N LYS A 4 14.60 11.70 12.98
CA LYS A 4 13.25 11.49 12.48
C LYS A 4 13.08 12.24 11.17
N ALA A 5 12.40 11.63 10.21
CA ALA A 5 12.08 12.30 8.95
C ALA A 5 11.32 13.62 9.21
N PRO A 6 11.70 14.74 8.58
CA PRO A 6 10.99 16.00 8.75
C PRO A 6 9.58 15.87 8.18
N ARG A 7 8.62 16.58 8.80
CA ARG A 7 7.19 16.53 8.42
C ARG A 7 6.96 16.85 6.95
N SER A 8 7.78 17.73 6.37
CA SER A 8 7.71 18.09 4.94
C SER A 8 7.93 16.90 4.00
N SER A 9 8.61 15.85 4.45
CA SER A 9 8.88 14.64 3.65
C SER A 9 7.81 13.56 3.78
N TRP A 10 6.91 13.65 4.77
CA TRP A 10 5.99 12.55 5.09
C TRP A 10 5.01 12.25 3.96
N GLN A 11 4.50 13.27 3.26
CA GLN A 11 3.63 13.05 2.11
C GLN A 11 4.33 12.20 1.04
N ASN A 12 5.53 12.62 0.61
CA ASN A 12 6.28 11.92 -0.42
C ASN A 12 6.64 10.48 -0.02
N ILE A 13 6.99 10.24 1.25
CA ILE A 13 7.26 8.88 1.76
C ILE A 13 6.03 7.99 1.59
N VAL A 14 4.84 8.49 1.93
CA VAL A 14 3.60 7.71 1.84
C VAL A 14 3.20 7.50 0.38
N ASP A 15 3.33 8.52 -0.46
CA ASP A 15 3.08 8.40 -1.91
C ASP A 15 3.95 7.29 -2.52
N ARG A 16 5.24 7.24 -2.15
CA ARG A 16 6.17 6.19 -2.59
C ARG A 16 5.78 4.80 -2.06
N ALA A 17 5.31 4.70 -0.83
CA ALA A 17 4.87 3.42 -0.27
C ALA A 17 3.65 2.87 -1.04
N ILE A 18 2.70 3.73 -1.40
CA ILE A 18 1.53 3.38 -2.21
C ILE A 18 1.94 2.99 -3.64
N GLU A 19 2.87 3.74 -4.25
CA GLU A 19 3.43 3.41 -5.55
C GLU A 19 4.06 2.01 -5.57
N ILE A 20 4.78 1.61 -4.51
CA ILE A 20 5.32 0.24 -4.38
C ILE A 20 4.22 -0.81 -4.35
N VAL A 21 3.12 -0.56 -3.63
CA VAL A 21 1.96 -1.48 -3.61
C VAL A 21 1.38 -1.62 -5.02
N HIS A 22 1.24 -0.52 -5.77
CA HIS A 22 0.79 -0.57 -7.16
C HIS A 22 1.75 -1.35 -8.05
N ILE A 23 3.05 -1.10 -7.95
CA ILE A 23 4.06 -1.83 -8.73
C ILE A 23 3.97 -3.33 -8.47
N ILE A 24 3.84 -3.75 -7.21
CA ILE A 24 3.70 -5.18 -6.85
C ILE A 24 2.42 -5.75 -7.46
N SER A 25 1.31 -5.01 -7.35
CA SER A 25 0.04 -5.37 -7.96
C SER A 25 0.14 -5.58 -9.48
N ASP A 26 0.76 -4.63 -10.18
CA ASP A 26 0.94 -4.64 -11.63
C ASP A 26 1.84 -5.81 -12.10
N HIS A 27 2.63 -6.41 -11.19
CA HIS A 27 3.46 -7.59 -11.46
C HIS A 27 2.77 -8.92 -11.10
N ASN A 28 1.44 -8.94 -10.99
CA ASN A 28 0.65 -10.13 -10.65
C ASN A 28 1.06 -10.75 -9.30
N VAL A 29 1.39 -9.88 -8.34
CA VAL A 29 1.65 -10.28 -6.96
C VAL A 29 0.53 -9.75 -6.07
N LEU A 30 0.05 -10.62 -5.20
CA LEU A 30 -0.90 -10.31 -4.13
C LEU A 30 -0.16 -10.50 -2.82
N ASN A 31 -0.27 -9.50 -1.93
CA ASN A 31 0.35 -9.48 -0.62
C ASN A 31 -0.75 -9.33 0.45
N ASP A 32 -1.02 -10.41 1.19
CA ASP A 32 -2.03 -10.43 2.24
C ASP A 32 -1.61 -9.68 3.53
N ASP A 33 -0.42 -9.07 3.54
CA ASP A 33 0.15 -8.42 4.71
C ASP A 33 0.71 -7.02 4.41
N VAL A 34 -0.02 -6.19 3.66
CA VAL A 34 0.40 -4.79 3.48
C VAL A 34 0.04 -3.96 4.72
N ARG A 35 1.06 -3.56 5.48
CA ARG A 35 0.95 -2.73 6.69
C ARG A 35 2.13 -1.74 6.79
N PRO A 36 1.98 -0.61 7.51
CA PRO A 36 3.06 0.38 7.65
C PRO A 36 4.37 -0.20 8.19
N ASP A 37 4.30 -1.14 9.13
CA ASP A 37 5.46 -1.80 9.74
C ASP A 37 6.29 -2.63 8.75
N ASN A 38 5.72 -2.98 7.59
CA ASN A 38 6.38 -3.73 6.53
C ASN A 38 7.14 -2.83 5.54
N PHE A 39 7.28 -1.54 5.87
CA PHE A 39 8.07 -0.59 5.09
C PHE A 39 9.28 -0.06 5.88
N MET A 40 10.43 -0.03 5.21
CA MET A 40 11.65 0.60 5.69
C MET A 40 11.85 1.94 4.99
N ILE A 41 12.19 2.97 5.76
CA ILE A 41 12.46 4.32 5.27
C ILE A 41 13.94 4.62 5.52
N VAL A 42 14.70 4.88 4.46
CA VAL A 42 16.15 5.12 4.51
C VAL A 42 16.45 6.54 4.01
N PRO A 43 17.13 7.39 4.81
CA PRO A 43 17.59 8.69 4.32
C PRO A 43 18.58 8.54 3.15
N ASN A 44 18.37 9.28 2.06
CA ASN A 44 19.29 9.33 0.92
C ASN A 44 19.41 10.76 0.38
N ASN A 45 20.58 11.39 0.54
CA ASN A 45 20.92 12.69 -0.06
C ASN A 45 19.84 13.78 0.09
N GLY A 46 19.28 13.93 1.30
CA GLY A 46 18.23 14.92 1.59
C GLY A 46 16.81 14.48 1.20
N THR A 47 16.65 13.25 0.72
CA THR A 47 15.37 12.58 0.44
C THR A 47 15.25 11.29 1.25
N TYR A 48 14.21 10.50 0.99
CA TYR A 48 13.97 9.22 1.64
C TYR A 48 13.65 8.15 0.61
N GLU A 49 14.39 7.05 0.66
CA GLU A 49 14.06 5.83 -0.05
C GLU A 49 13.10 4.99 0.79
N VAL A 50 12.14 4.36 0.12
CA VAL A 50 11.10 3.55 0.76
C VAL A 50 11.21 2.14 0.19
N PHE A 51 11.26 1.15 1.05
CA PHE A 51 11.35 -0.26 0.69
C PHE A 51 10.25 -1.04 1.38
N MET A 52 9.49 -1.85 0.65
CA MET A 52 8.69 -2.91 1.27
C MET A 52 9.62 -4.09 1.60
N ILE A 53 9.59 -4.56 2.84
CA ILE A 53 10.54 -5.56 3.36
C ILE A 53 9.92 -6.93 3.66
N VAL A 54 8.61 -7.11 3.45
CA VAL A 54 7.91 -8.36 3.75
C VAL A 54 7.18 -8.90 2.52
N PHE A 55 7.62 -10.08 2.07
CA PHE A 55 7.01 -10.86 0.99
C PHE A 55 6.58 -12.27 1.45
N GLY A 56 6.60 -12.54 2.76
CA GLY A 56 6.34 -13.88 3.31
C GLY A 56 4.89 -14.36 3.15
N LEU A 57 3.96 -13.44 2.95
CA LEU A 57 2.54 -13.70 2.66
C LEU A 57 2.15 -13.21 1.26
N CYS A 58 3.12 -13.17 0.35
CA CYS A 58 2.84 -12.90 -1.05
C CYS A 58 2.55 -14.20 -1.81
N ARG A 59 1.65 -14.12 -2.79
CA ARG A 59 1.51 -15.12 -3.85
C ARG A 59 1.56 -14.45 -5.22
N VAL A 60 2.04 -15.22 -6.20
CA VAL A 60 1.92 -14.84 -7.62
C VAL A 60 0.59 -15.37 -8.14
N ARG A 61 -0.01 -14.65 -9.09
CA ARG A 61 -1.18 -15.13 -9.84
C ARG A 61 -0.91 -16.52 -10.42
N ARG A 62 -1.85 -17.45 -10.23
CA ARG A 62 -1.69 -18.84 -10.65
C ARG A 62 -1.92 -18.99 -12.16
N PRO A 63 -1.24 -19.92 -12.84
CA PRO A 63 -1.58 -20.26 -14.21
C PRO A 63 -3.05 -20.72 -14.31
N GLY A 64 -3.84 -20.08 -15.17
CA GLY A 64 -5.25 -20.40 -15.39
C GLY A 64 -6.23 -19.72 -14.42
N GLU A 65 -5.74 -18.92 -13.47
CA GLU A 65 -6.59 -18.06 -12.63
C GLU A 65 -7.25 -16.99 -13.49
N SER A 66 -8.58 -16.91 -13.45
CA SER A 66 -9.35 -15.93 -14.22
C SER A 66 -9.14 -14.51 -13.70
N ASP A 67 -9.45 -13.49 -14.52
CA ASP A 67 -9.38 -12.09 -14.08
C ASP A 67 -10.36 -11.80 -12.95
N ALA A 68 -11.50 -12.49 -12.92
CA ALA A 68 -12.50 -12.37 -11.87
C ALA A 68 -12.00 -12.92 -10.52
N GLU A 69 -11.46 -14.14 -10.52
CA GLU A 69 -10.87 -14.74 -9.31
C GLU A 69 -9.70 -13.89 -8.79
N TRP A 70 -8.81 -13.47 -9.69
CA TRP A 70 -7.67 -12.62 -9.32
C TRP A 70 -8.12 -11.26 -8.80
N GLY A 71 -9.06 -10.61 -9.49
CA GLY A 71 -9.59 -9.31 -9.15
C GLY A 71 -10.30 -9.30 -7.80
N LEU A 72 -11.10 -10.34 -7.52
CA LEU A 72 -11.77 -10.52 -6.23
C LEU A 72 -10.75 -10.71 -5.10
N GLU A 73 -9.75 -11.60 -5.26
CA GLU A 73 -8.72 -11.77 -4.23
C GLU A 73 -7.93 -10.47 -3.99
N LYS A 74 -7.62 -9.69 -5.05
CA LYS A 74 -6.96 -8.38 -4.92
C LYS A 74 -7.82 -7.34 -4.20
N TRP A 75 -9.12 -7.34 -4.48
CA TRP A 75 -10.09 -6.51 -3.78
C TRP A 75 -10.16 -6.86 -2.29
N GLU A 76 -10.28 -8.16 -1.96
CA GLU A 76 -10.38 -8.65 -0.59
C GLU A 76 -9.12 -8.37 0.23
N ALA A 77 -7.93 -8.57 -0.36
CA ALA A 77 -6.65 -8.24 0.29
C ALA A 77 -6.54 -6.74 0.63
N ASN A 78 -7.17 -5.89 -0.19
CA ASN A 78 -7.35 -4.45 0.06
C ASN A 78 -6.04 -3.72 0.42
N GLU A 79 -4.94 -4.13 -0.23
CA GLU A 79 -3.56 -3.79 0.09
C GLU A 79 -3.33 -2.28 0.27
N GLU A 80 -3.82 -1.49 -0.69
CA GLU A 80 -3.65 -0.05 -0.69
C GLU A 80 -4.42 0.60 0.46
N ARG A 81 -5.66 0.19 0.72
CA ARG A 81 -6.48 0.74 1.80
C ARG A 81 -5.89 0.37 3.16
N SER A 82 -5.40 -0.86 3.31
CA SER A 82 -4.70 -1.33 4.50
C SER A 82 -3.45 -0.50 4.83
N LEU A 83 -2.81 0.11 3.83
CA LEU A 83 -1.71 1.04 4.01
C LEU A 83 -2.18 2.49 4.19
N GLY A 84 -2.82 3.05 3.17
CA GLY A 84 -3.11 4.47 3.04
C GLY A 84 -4.06 4.97 4.14
N SER A 85 -5.15 4.25 4.41
CA SER A 85 -6.11 4.66 5.45
C SER A 85 -5.53 4.53 6.85
N VAL A 86 -4.69 3.51 7.09
CA VAL A 86 -4.02 3.32 8.38
C VAL A 86 -3.02 4.45 8.62
N ILE A 87 -2.17 4.76 7.64
CA ILE A 87 -1.21 5.87 7.75
C ILE A 87 -1.93 7.21 7.90
N GLN A 88 -2.98 7.48 7.12
CA GLN A 88 -3.76 8.71 7.25
C GLN A 88 -4.30 8.89 8.68
N LYS A 89 -4.85 7.82 9.27
CA LYS A 89 -5.34 7.80 10.67
C LYS A 89 -4.22 7.95 11.70
N MET A 90 -3.03 7.41 11.43
CA MET A 90 -1.86 7.58 12.32
C MET A 90 -1.34 9.02 12.29
N LEU A 91 -1.24 9.61 11.10
CA LEU A 91 -0.71 10.96 10.90
C LEU A 91 -1.68 12.05 11.38
N SER A 92 -2.98 11.82 11.30
CA SER A 92 -3.97 12.76 11.86
C SER A 92 -3.82 12.95 13.37
N LYS A 93 -3.42 11.90 14.12
CA LYS A 93 -3.14 11.97 15.57
C LYS A 93 -2.01 12.93 15.93
N VAL A 94 -1.10 13.20 14.99
CA VAL A 94 0.01 14.16 15.17
C VAL A 94 -0.22 15.48 14.42
N ARG A 95 -1.48 15.74 14.03
CA ARG A 95 -1.96 16.93 13.31
C ARG A 95 -1.25 17.11 11.96
N PHE A 96 -1.02 16.00 11.26
CA PHE A 96 -0.60 16.01 9.88
C PHE A 96 -1.77 15.56 9.00
N GLU A 97 -2.07 16.36 7.99
CA GLU A 97 -3.12 16.08 7.02
C GLU A 97 -2.49 15.43 5.78
N LEU A 98 -2.61 14.11 5.70
CA LEU A 98 -2.18 13.36 4.53
C LEU A 98 -3.23 13.48 3.43
N ARG A 99 -2.81 13.94 2.25
CA ARG A 99 -3.61 13.85 1.03
C ARG A 99 -3.46 12.44 0.47
N TYR A 100 -4.49 11.62 0.65
CA TYR A 100 -4.55 10.25 0.15
C TYR A 100 -5.92 10.03 -0.45
N GLU A 101 -5.94 9.54 -1.69
CA GLU A 101 -7.13 9.17 -2.45
C GLU A 101 -6.93 7.72 -2.88
N PHE A 102 -7.91 6.87 -2.54
CA PHE A 102 -7.86 5.45 -2.86
C PHE A 102 -8.04 5.27 -4.37
N SER A 103 -7.21 4.44 -4.99
CA SER A 103 -7.17 4.33 -6.45
C SER A 103 -8.32 3.57 -7.11
N GLU A 104 -9.14 2.85 -6.33
CA GLU A 104 -10.29 2.06 -6.81
C GLU A 104 -9.96 1.00 -7.88
N ARG A 105 -8.68 0.66 -8.09
CA ARG A 105 -8.20 -0.23 -9.17
C ARG A 105 -8.85 -1.61 -9.24
N HIS A 106 -9.46 -2.09 -8.15
CA HIS A 106 -10.11 -3.40 -8.08
C HIS A 106 -11.60 -3.31 -7.74
N ILE A 107 -12.20 -2.11 -7.80
CA ILE A 107 -13.60 -1.88 -7.43
C ILE A 107 -14.59 -2.62 -8.36
N GLU A 108 -14.19 -2.87 -9.61
CA GLU A 108 -15.01 -3.61 -10.58
C GLU A 108 -15.26 -5.08 -10.17
N TRP A 109 -14.44 -5.60 -9.25
CA TRP A 109 -14.52 -6.97 -8.71
C TRP A 109 -15.08 -7.00 -7.29
N ALA A 110 -15.57 -5.86 -6.78
CA ALA A 110 -16.34 -5.82 -5.55
C ALA A 110 -17.72 -6.45 -5.83
N GLU A 111 -17.86 -7.77 -5.62
CA GLU A 111 -19.17 -8.41 -5.68
C GLU A 111 -20.09 -7.81 -4.61
N GLY A 112 -21.23 -7.25 -5.05
CA GLY A 112 -22.49 -7.04 -4.30
C GLY A 112 -22.42 -6.44 -2.89
N GLU A 113 -22.55 -5.11 -2.78
CA GLU A 113 -23.39 -4.50 -1.71
C GLU A 113 -24.87 -4.43 -2.16
N ASP A 114 -25.31 -5.35 -3.02
CA ASP A 114 -26.70 -5.51 -3.46
C ASP A 114 -27.27 -6.83 -2.91
N GLU A 115 -27.44 -6.91 -1.58
CA GLU A 115 -28.46 -7.76 -0.94
C GLU A 115 -29.32 -6.94 0.04
#